data_AF-A0A349CSX3-F1
#
_entry.id   AF-A0A349CSX3-F1
#
_cell.length_a   1.000
_cell.length_b   1.000
_cell.length_c   1.000
_cell.angle_alpha   90.00
_cell.angle_beta   90.00
_cell.angle_gamma   90.00
#
_symmetry.space_group_name_H-M   'P 1'
#
loop_
_entity.id
_entity.type
_entity.pdbx_description
1 polymer ?
#
loop_
_entity_poly.entity_id
_entity_poly.type
_entity_poly.pdbx_seq_one_letter_code
_entity_poly.pdbx_strand_id
1 'polypeptide(L)'
;PTAPDWLARIPGPRAAYLGTLDSRLDIDGLETLAVARPDLHIVLIGPVPDPTYIRSLRGRPNIHIRGEVRRHEVVAVLRNVELTLLAHRRTPLTEAMSPLKVYEYLAAGRPVLATDLRPVRGLGDRVLLAESVSDFVDLLDPALGIGLQEEPARASYIAANAWTARHREILSLLGG
;
A
#
# COMPACT_ATOMS: atom_id res chain seq x y z
N PRO A 1 -13.22 -11.51 3.26
CA PRO A 1 -14.10 -10.74 4.16
C PRO A 1 -14.86 -9.67 3.38
N THR A 2 -16.10 -9.37 3.76
CA THR A 2 -16.89 -8.29 3.15
C THR A 2 -16.27 -6.93 3.44
N ALA A 3 -16.42 -5.98 2.53
CA ALA A 3 -15.98 -4.59 2.72
C ALA A 3 -16.70 -3.96 3.94
N PRO A 4 -16.01 -3.17 4.78
CA PRO A 4 -16.68 -2.31 5.75
C PRO A 4 -17.64 -1.33 5.05
N ASP A 5 -18.79 -1.02 5.66
CA ASP A 5 -19.83 -0.17 5.05
C ASP A 5 -19.31 1.18 4.53
N TRP A 6 -18.37 1.79 5.26
CA TRP A 6 -17.79 3.07 4.87
C TRP A 6 -16.95 2.96 3.60
N LEU A 7 -16.25 1.82 3.40
CA LEU A 7 -15.47 1.55 2.19
C LEU A 7 -16.39 1.18 1.03
N ALA A 8 -17.47 0.44 1.31
CA ALA A 8 -18.46 0.05 0.30
C ALA A 8 -19.19 1.25 -0.33
N ARG A 9 -19.25 2.39 0.37
CA ARG A 9 -19.81 3.66 -0.14
C ARG A 9 -18.85 4.44 -1.04
N ILE A 10 -17.57 4.06 -1.10
CA ILE A 10 -16.58 4.71 -1.96
C ILE A 10 -16.59 3.99 -3.32
N PRO A 11 -16.80 4.72 -4.44
CA PRO A 11 -16.76 4.12 -5.78
C PRO A 11 -15.40 3.49 -6.10
N GLY A 12 -15.41 2.53 -7.03
CA GLY A 12 -14.18 1.94 -7.59
C GLY A 12 -13.74 2.64 -8.88
N PRO A 13 -12.45 2.50 -9.27
CA PRO A 13 -11.40 1.75 -8.59
C PRO A 13 -10.85 2.46 -7.34
N ARG A 14 -10.36 1.69 -6.37
CA ARG A 14 -9.83 2.16 -5.06
C ARG A 14 -8.38 1.75 -4.88
N ALA A 15 -7.57 2.71 -4.45
CA ALA A 15 -6.18 2.50 -4.05
C ALA A 15 -6.01 2.78 -2.56
N ALA A 16 -5.57 1.81 -1.77
CA ALA A 16 -5.42 1.98 -0.32
C ALA A 16 -3.97 2.23 0.10
N TYR A 17 -3.77 3.21 0.98
CA TYR A 17 -2.58 3.34 1.82
C TYR A 17 -2.97 3.07 3.27
N LEU A 18 -2.22 2.21 3.96
CA LEU A 18 -2.40 1.96 5.40
C LEU A 18 -1.15 2.34 6.19
N GLY A 19 -1.32 3.19 7.19
CA GLY A 19 -0.30 3.57 8.15
C GLY A 19 -0.41 5.03 8.57
N THR A 20 0.50 5.47 9.44
CA THR A 20 0.56 6.87 9.87
C THR A 20 0.66 7.82 8.66
N LEU A 21 -0.17 8.85 8.68
CA LEU A 21 -0.23 9.92 7.70
C LEU A 21 0.64 11.08 8.22
N ASP A 22 1.96 10.91 8.06
CA ASP A 22 3.00 11.84 8.52
C ASP A 22 3.99 12.15 7.39
N SER A 23 5.09 12.84 7.72
CA SER A 23 6.12 13.35 6.81
C SER A 23 6.73 12.32 5.84
N ARG A 24 6.50 11.02 6.05
CA ARG A 24 6.92 9.97 5.11
C ARG A 24 5.97 9.86 3.92
N LEU A 25 4.69 10.18 4.07
CA LEU A 25 3.69 10.10 3.01
C LEU A 25 3.89 11.25 2.01
N ASP A 26 3.94 10.96 0.72
CA ASP A 26 4.16 12.00 -0.28
C ASP A 26 2.86 12.71 -0.67
N ILE A 27 2.55 13.78 0.06
CA ILE A 27 1.32 14.56 -0.12
C ILE A 27 1.22 15.15 -1.52
N ASP A 28 2.30 15.75 -2.02
CA ASP A 28 2.33 16.43 -3.33
C ASP A 28 2.12 15.42 -4.48
N GLY A 29 2.76 14.25 -4.36
CA GLY A 29 2.59 13.16 -5.33
C GLY A 29 1.18 12.56 -5.31
N LEU A 30 0.58 12.37 -4.12
CA LEU A 30 -0.80 11.92 -4.00
C LEU A 30 -1.79 12.92 -4.59
N GLU A 31 -1.56 14.22 -4.40
CA GLU A 31 -2.37 15.28 -5.01
C GLU A 31 -2.26 15.25 -6.54
N THR A 32 -1.04 15.09 -7.05
CA THR A 32 -0.80 14.93 -8.50
C THR A 32 -1.55 13.73 -9.06
N LEU A 33 -1.44 12.57 -8.40
CA LEU A 33 -2.16 11.35 -8.79
C LEU A 33 -3.67 11.56 -8.77
N ALA A 34 -4.21 12.18 -7.72
CA ALA A 34 -5.65 12.43 -7.59
C ALA A 34 -6.19 13.37 -8.67
N VAL A 35 -5.40 14.37 -9.09
CA VAL A 35 -5.76 15.30 -10.17
C VAL A 35 -5.70 14.60 -11.54
N ALA A 36 -4.66 13.82 -11.79
CA ALA A 36 -4.49 13.13 -13.06
C ALA A 36 -5.53 12.00 -13.25
N ARG A 37 -6.00 11.40 -12.16
CA ARG A 37 -6.91 10.24 -12.15
C ARG A 37 -8.13 10.49 -11.27
N PRO A 38 -9.06 11.35 -11.72
CA PRO A 38 -10.28 11.66 -10.96
C PRO A 38 -11.21 10.46 -10.77
N ASP A 39 -11.04 9.41 -11.58
CA ASP A 39 -11.72 8.12 -11.49
C ASP A 39 -11.16 7.21 -10.38
N LEU A 40 -9.91 7.41 -9.95
CA LEU A 40 -9.28 6.64 -8.88
C LEU A 40 -9.63 7.21 -7.51
N HIS A 41 -10.22 6.38 -6.65
CA HIS A 41 -10.50 6.72 -5.25
C HIS A 41 -9.32 6.31 -4.33
N ILE A 42 -8.54 7.29 -3.88
CA ILE A 42 -7.41 7.09 -2.97
C ILE A 42 -7.93 7.04 -1.53
N VAL A 43 -7.70 5.94 -0.83
CA VAL A 43 -8.16 5.69 0.54
C VAL A 43 -6.95 5.67 1.49
N LEU A 44 -6.80 6.73 2.28
CA LEU A 44 -5.71 6.91 3.24
C LEU A 44 -6.19 6.53 4.63
N ILE A 45 -5.61 5.50 5.24
CA ILE A 45 -6.09 4.91 6.49
C ILE A 45 -4.98 4.91 7.54
N GLY A 46 -5.18 5.63 8.64
CA GLY A 46 -4.29 5.57 9.80
C GLY A 46 -4.30 6.82 10.65
N PRO A 47 -3.49 6.85 11.72
CA PRO A 47 -3.38 8.01 12.58
C PRO A 47 -2.81 9.21 11.82
N VAL A 48 -3.30 10.40 12.17
CA VAL A 48 -2.85 11.70 11.63
C VAL A 48 -2.26 12.50 12.80
N PRO A 49 -0.96 12.35 13.10
CA PRO A 49 -0.35 13.05 14.23
C PRO A 49 -0.40 14.57 14.07
N ASP A 50 -0.21 15.05 12.84
CA ASP A 50 -0.34 16.46 12.47
C ASP A 50 -1.41 16.63 11.39
N PRO A 51 -2.63 17.10 11.75
CA PRO A 51 -3.69 17.36 10.80
C PRO A 51 -3.36 18.42 9.74
N THR A 52 -2.37 19.28 9.98
CA THR A 52 -1.96 20.30 9.01
C THR A 52 -1.19 19.69 7.84
N TYR A 53 -0.50 18.57 8.06
CA TYR A 53 0.29 17.88 7.04
C TYR A 53 -0.56 17.36 5.88
N ILE A 54 -1.75 16.84 6.17
CA ILE A 54 -2.69 16.30 5.16
C ILE A 54 -3.70 17.33 4.66
N ARG A 55 -3.53 18.63 4.98
CA ARG A 55 -4.56 19.65 4.74
C ARG A 55 -4.88 19.83 3.26
N SER A 56 -3.88 19.81 2.37
CA SER A 56 -4.10 19.98 0.92
C SER A 56 -4.91 18.83 0.30
N LEU A 57 -4.83 17.64 0.89
CA LEU A 57 -5.61 16.48 0.44
C LEU A 57 -7.10 16.58 0.84
N ARG A 58 -7.41 17.35 1.89
CA ARG A 58 -8.79 17.53 2.35
C ARG A 58 -9.56 18.39 1.34
N GLY A 59 -10.65 17.85 0.81
CA GLY A 59 -11.52 18.51 -0.16
C GLY A 59 -11.38 17.98 -1.59
N ARG A 60 -10.39 17.12 -1.87
CA ARG A 60 -10.33 16.37 -3.13
C ARG A 60 -11.46 15.32 -3.16
N PRO A 61 -12.32 15.29 -4.19
CA PRO A 61 -13.51 14.42 -4.20
C PRO A 61 -13.18 12.93 -4.25
N ASN A 62 -11.99 12.59 -4.73
CA ASN A 62 -11.49 11.23 -4.88
C ASN A 62 -10.41 10.86 -3.84
N ILE A 63 -10.19 11.68 -2.80
CA ILE A 63 -9.35 11.31 -1.65
C ILE A 63 -10.21 11.11 -0.40
N HIS A 64 -10.06 9.95 0.22
CA HIS A 64 -10.85 9.49 1.36
C HIS A 64 -9.90 9.25 2.53
N ILE A 65 -10.00 10.07 3.59
CA ILE A 65 -9.13 9.97 4.76
C ILE A 65 -9.91 9.33 5.91
N ARG A 66 -9.39 8.24 6.44
CA ARG A 66 -9.93 7.52 7.58
C ARG A 66 -8.87 7.46 8.67
N GLY A 67 -9.29 7.66 9.92
CA GLY A 67 -8.44 7.39 11.08
C GLY A 67 -8.07 5.90 11.20
N GLU A 68 -7.51 5.54 12.36
CA GLU A 68 -7.20 4.14 12.66
C GLU A 68 -8.45 3.24 12.55
N VAL A 69 -8.24 2.05 11.98
CA VAL A 69 -9.27 1.00 11.88
C VAL A 69 -8.80 -0.23 12.64
N ARG A 70 -9.74 -1.05 13.10
CA ARG A 70 -9.40 -2.26 13.86
C ARG A 70 -8.61 -3.24 12.99
N ARG A 71 -7.75 -4.05 13.61
CA ARG A 71 -6.87 -4.99 12.89
C ARG A 71 -7.63 -5.95 11.96
N HIS A 72 -8.82 -6.40 12.33
CA HIS A 72 -9.64 -7.26 11.44
C HIS A 72 -10.23 -6.49 10.25
N GLU A 73 -10.46 -5.18 10.40
CA GLU A 73 -10.92 -4.32 9.31
C GLU A 73 -9.81 -4.07 8.28
N VAL A 74 -8.53 -4.07 8.68
CA VAL A 74 -7.40 -3.95 7.74
C VAL A 74 -7.46 -5.03 6.67
N VAL A 75 -7.66 -6.29 7.06
CA VAL A 75 -7.77 -7.40 6.11
C VAL A 75 -9.00 -7.24 5.23
N ALA A 76 -10.13 -6.79 5.80
CA ALA A 76 -11.35 -6.53 5.04
C ALA A 76 -11.14 -5.42 3.99
N VAL A 77 -10.47 -4.32 4.36
CA VAL A 77 -10.11 -3.24 3.44
C VAL A 77 -9.24 -3.77 2.32
N LEU A 78 -8.10 -4.40 2.66
CA LEU A 78 -7.15 -4.90 1.67
C LEU A 78 -7.79 -5.89 0.70
N ARG A 79 -8.75 -6.70 1.16
CA ARG A 79 -9.49 -7.63 0.29
C ARG A 79 -10.56 -6.96 -0.58
N ASN A 80 -10.86 -5.67 -0.41
CA ASN A 80 -11.94 -4.97 -1.12
C ASN A 80 -11.50 -3.65 -1.77
N VAL A 81 -10.20 -3.48 -2.06
CA VAL A 81 -9.65 -2.37 -2.84
C VAL A 81 -8.90 -2.94 -4.04
N GLU A 82 -8.84 -2.23 -5.16
CA GLU A 82 -8.28 -2.77 -6.40
C GLU A 82 -6.75 -2.88 -6.33
N LEU A 83 -6.08 -1.90 -5.70
CA LEU A 83 -4.63 -1.90 -5.47
C LEU A 83 -4.24 -1.22 -4.16
N THR A 84 -2.96 -1.30 -3.82
CA THR A 84 -2.38 -0.67 -2.62
C THR A 84 -1.21 0.23 -2.96
N LEU A 85 -0.95 1.21 -2.09
CA LEU A 85 0.07 2.23 -2.30
C LEU A 85 1.13 2.17 -1.20
N LEU A 86 2.40 2.17 -1.59
CA LEU A 86 3.51 2.60 -0.75
C LEU A 86 3.97 3.98 -1.24
N ALA A 87 3.12 4.98 -1.01
CA ALA A 87 3.29 6.36 -1.45
C ALA A 87 4.27 7.15 -0.53
N HIS A 88 5.49 6.66 -0.36
CA HIS A 88 6.48 7.29 0.50
C HIS A 88 7.36 8.26 -0.25
N ARG A 89 7.74 9.37 0.40
CA ARG A 89 8.82 10.24 -0.07
C ARG A 89 10.14 9.48 -0.02
N ARG A 90 11.04 9.72 -0.98
CA ARG A 90 12.41 9.21 -0.92
C ARG A 90 13.23 10.07 0.04
N THR A 91 13.60 9.50 1.18
CA THR A 91 14.37 10.15 2.24
C THR A 91 15.36 9.15 2.84
N PRO A 92 16.43 9.59 3.54
CA PRO A 92 17.32 8.65 4.22
C PRO A 92 16.60 7.72 5.21
N LEU A 93 15.53 8.21 5.86
CA LEU A 93 14.69 7.42 6.75
C LEU A 93 13.95 6.32 5.97
N THR A 94 13.17 6.69 4.95
CA THR A 94 12.35 5.72 4.19
C THR A 94 13.21 4.72 3.40
N GLU A 95 14.42 5.12 3.00
CA GLU A 95 15.44 4.25 2.39
C GLU A 95 16.10 3.27 3.37
N ALA A 96 15.91 3.42 4.68
CA ALA A 96 16.46 2.55 5.72
C ALA A 96 15.39 1.74 6.48
N MET A 97 14.11 1.98 6.19
CA MET A 97 12.99 1.34 6.88
C MET A 97 12.67 -0.06 6.32
N SER A 98 12.16 -0.94 7.19
CA SER A 98 11.57 -2.20 6.75
C SER A 98 10.23 -1.97 6.04
N PRO A 99 9.96 -2.60 4.89
CA PRO A 99 8.78 -2.37 4.07
C PRO A 99 7.60 -3.25 4.55
N LEU A 100 7.34 -3.31 5.86
CA LEU A 100 6.36 -4.22 6.48
C LEU A 100 4.99 -4.19 5.81
N LYS A 101 4.51 -3.00 5.44
CA LYS A 101 3.22 -2.79 4.76
C LYS A 101 3.13 -3.51 3.41
N VAL A 102 4.23 -3.52 2.65
CA VAL A 102 4.27 -4.19 1.33
C VAL A 102 4.05 -5.69 1.51
N TYR A 103 4.66 -6.29 2.53
CA TYR A 103 4.42 -7.70 2.84
C TYR A 103 2.96 -7.98 3.21
N GLU A 104 2.32 -7.09 3.99
CA GLU A 104 0.90 -7.22 4.35
C GLU A 104 -0.02 -7.11 3.12
N TYR A 105 0.30 -6.20 2.18
CA TYR A 105 -0.48 -6.00 0.96
C TYR A 105 -0.38 -7.22 0.03
N LEU A 106 0.84 -7.73 -0.17
CA LEU A 106 1.08 -8.93 -0.96
C LEU A 106 0.47 -10.19 -0.31
N ALA A 107 0.48 -10.29 1.02
CA ALA A 107 -0.20 -11.36 1.75
C ALA A 107 -1.74 -11.30 1.59
N ALA A 108 -2.29 -10.09 1.46
CA ALA A 108 -3.70 -9.89 1.09
C ALA A 108 -3.98 -10.15 -0.40
N GLY A 109 -2.94 -10.38 -1.21
CA GLY A 109 -3.03 -10.66 -2.64
C GLY A 109 -3.16 -9.43 -3.52
N ARG A 110 -2.96 -8.22 -2.98
CA ARG A 110 -3.13 -6.98 -3.73
C ARG A 110 -1.83 -6.52 -4.38
N PRO A 111 -1.90 -5.99 -5.62
CA PRO A 111 -0.76 -5.34 -6.25
C PRO A 111 -0.41 -4.06 -5.47
N VAL A 112 0.86 -3.68 -5.55
CA VAL A 112 1.43 -2.53 -4.85
C VAL A 112 2.04 -1.58 -5.87
N LEU A 113 1.57 -0.34 -5.93
CA LEU A 113 2.32 0.77 -6.51
C LEU A 113 3.21 1.36 -5.42
N ALA A 114 4.51 1.42 -5.65
CA ALA A 114 5.46 1.85 -4.64
C ALA A 114 6.50 2.80 -5.22
N THR A 115 6.89 3.78 -4.41
CA THR A 115 8.13 4.54 -4.66
C THR A 115 9.31 3.56 -4.65
N ASP A 116 10.23 3.69 -5.59
CA ASP A 116 11.40 2.83 -5.76
C ASP A 116 12.45 3.02 -4.66
N LEU A 117 12.15 2.54 -3.46
CA LEU A 117 13.06 2.55 -2.31
C LEU A 117 13.87 1.26 -2.28
N ARG A 118 15.14 1.34 -1.86
CA ARG A 118 16.02 0.16 -1.72
C ARG A 118 15.36 -1.04 -1.02
N PRO A 119 14.69 -0.90 0.14
CA PRO A 119 14.05 -2.04 0.82
C PRO A 119 12.88 -2.67 0.05
N VAL A 120 12.29 -1.98 -0.94
CA VAL A 120 11.10 -2.42 -1.67
C VAL A 120 11.46 -3.21 -2.93
N ARG A 121 12.69 -3.04 -3.43
CA ARG A 121 13.19 -3.75 -4.60
C ARG A 121 13.23 -5.25 -4.34
N GLY A 122 12.79 -6.03 -5.33
CA GLY A 122 12.84 -7.50 -5.27
C GLY A 122 11.76 -8.15 -4.39
N LEU A 123 10.76 -7.41 -3.91
CA LEU A 123 9.68 -7.97 -3.07
C LEU A 123 8.60 -8.76 -3.83
N GLY A 124 8.72 -8.86 -5.15
CA GLY A 124 7.83 -9.65 -6.00
C GLY A 124 7.45 -8.92 -7.29
N ASP A 125 6.92 -9.68 -8.25
CA ASP A 125 6.43 -9.21 -9.55
C ASP A 125 5.14 -8.39 -9.46
N ARG A 126 4.45 -8.43 -8.32
CA ARG A 126 3.23 -7.66 -8.04
C ARG A 126 3.50 -6.28 -7.41
N VAL A 127 4.78 -5.90 -7.29
CA VAL A 127 5.22 -4.59 -6.81
C VAL A 127 5.75 -3.80 -8.00
N LEU A 128 5.01 -2.76 -8.37
CA LEU A 128 5.37 -1.87 -9.48
C LEU A 128 6.05 -0.64 -8.90
N LEU A 129 7.28 -0.41 -9.32
CA LEU A 129 8.15 0.62 -8.79
C LEU A 129 8.13 1.84 -9.69
N ALA A 130 7.85 2.99 -9.10
CA ALA A 130 7.94 4.30 -9.74
C ALA A 130 9.01 5.16 -9.05
N GLU A 131 9.62 6.09 -9.77
CA GLU A 131 10.67 6.95 -9.21
C GLU A 131 10.15 7.82 -8.06
N SER A 132 8.94 8.35 -8.22
CA SER A 132 8.19 9.14 -7.25
C SER A 132 6.69 8.81 -7.26
N VAL A 133 5.94 9.34 -6.28
CA VAL A 133 4.48 9.09 -6.21
C VAL A 133 3.72 9.78 -7.36
N SER A 134 4.22 10.89 -7.89
CA SER A 134 3.64 11.53 -9.08
C SER A 134 3.68 10.62 -10.32
N ASP A 135 4.67 9.74 -10.41
CA ASP A 135 4.83 8.82 -11.55
C ASP A 135 3.93 7.59 -11.43
N PHE A 136 3.14 7.47 -10.36
CA PHE A 136 2.17 6.38 -10.21
C PHE A 136 1.09 6.41 -11.30
N VAL A 137 0.84 7.58 -11.90
CA VAL A 137 -0.12 7.73 -13.01
C VAL A 137 0.21 6.80 -14.17
N ASP A 138 1.49 6.63 -14.50
CA ASP A 138 1.94 5.85 -15.65
C ASP A 138 1.85 4.34 -15.40
N LEU A 139 1.84 3.94 -14.13
CA LEU A 139 1.79 2.53 -13.70
C LEU A 139 0.40 2.11 -13.22
N LEU A 140 -0.57 3.04 -13.16
CA LEU A 140 -1.87 2.80 -12.58
C LEU A 140 -2.68 1.74 -13.32
N ASP A 141 -2.82 1.88 -14.65
CA ASP A 141 -3.59 0.92 -15.43
C ASP A 141 -2.95 -0.48 -15.46
N PRO A 142 -1.61 -0.61 -15.63
CA PRO A 142 -0.93 -1.88 -15.41
C PRO A 142 -1.20 -2.47 -14.01
N ALA A 143 -1.13 -1.67 -12.95
CA ALA A 143 -1.39 -2.14 -11.59
C ALA A 143 -2.84 -2.61 -11.38
N LEU A 144 -3.82 -1.89 -11.95
CA LEU A 144 -5.23 -2.29 -11.92
C LEU A 144 -5.45 -3.60 -12.68
N GLY A 145 -4.75 -3.79 -13.80
CA GLY A 145 -4.82 -5.01 -14.62
C GLY A 145 -4.31 -6.28 -13.93
N ILE A 146 -3.48 -6.17 -12.89
CA ILE A 146 -2.94 -7.32 -12.14
C ILE A 146 -4.02 -8.04 -11.32
N GLY A 147 -5.05 -7.31 -10.87
CA GLY A 147 -6.17 -7.87 -10.10
C GLY A 147 -5.78 -8.49 -8.75
N LEU A 148 -6.72 -9.21 -8.15
CA LEU A 148 -6.49 -9.95 -6.90
C LEU A 148 -5.70 -11.23 -7.17
N GLN A 149 -4.70 -11.53 -6.35
CA GLN A 149 -3.95 -12.78 -6.46
C GLN A 149 -4.82 -13.98 -6.09
N GLU A 150 -4.78 -15.00 -6.93
CA GLU A 150 -5.44 -16.29 -6.70
C GLU A 150 -4.99 -16.94 -5.39
N GLU A 151 -5.93 -17.63 -4.74
CA GLU A 151 -5.73 -18.16 -3.40
C GLU A 151 -4.52 -19.12 -3.26
N PRO A 152 -4.23 -20.04 -4.21
CA PRO A 152 -3.05 -20.90 -4.13
C PRO A 152 -1.72 -20.12 -4.15
N ALA A 153 -1.58 -19.16 -5.07
CA ALA A 153 -0.38 -18.31 -5.17
C ALA A 153 -0.21 -17.43 -3.94
N ARG A 154 -1.32 -16.86 -3.45
CA ARG A 154 -1.34 -16.04 -2.23
C ARG A 154 -0.98 -16.85 -0.98
N ALA A 155 -1.48 -18.08 -0.86
CA ALA A 155 -1.13 -18.97 0.24
C ALA A 155 0.35 -19.36 0.20
N SER A 156 0.91 -19.63 -0.98
CA SER A 156 2.34 -19.87 -1.18
C SER A 156 3.19 -18.67 -0.74
N TYR A 157 2.80 -17.45 -1.15
CA TYR A 157 3.47 -16.22 -0.73
C TYR A 157 3.48 -16.06 0.79
N ILE A 158 2.33 -16.29 1.46
CA ILE A 158 2.23 -16.24 2.92
C ILE A 158 3.15 -17.28 3.56
N ALA A 159 3.16 -18.52 3.07
CA ALA A 159 3.99 -19.59 3.62
C ALA A 159 5.49 -19.26 3.51
N ALA A 160 5.93 -18.69 2.38
CA ALA A 160 7.31 -18.27 2.16
C ALA A 160 7.71 -17.07 3.02
N ASN A 161 6.78 -16.17 3.33
CA ASN A 161 7.04 -14.94 4.10
C ASN A 161 6.62 -15.01 5.57
N ALA A 162 6.07 -16.14 6.01
CA ALA A 162 5.77 -16.36 7.42
C ALA A 162 7.05 -16.31 8.24
N TRP A 163 6.97 -15.74 9.44
CA TRP A 163 8.11 -15.59 10.36
C TRP A 163 8.83 -16.92 10.63
N THR A 164 8.10 -18.05 10.63
CA THR A 164 8.64 -19.40 10.78
C THR A 164 9.56 -19.85 9.63
N ALA A 165 9.37 -19.32 8.41
CA ALA A 165 10.27 -19.57 7.28
C ALA A 165 11.56 -18.75 7.40
N ARG A 166 11.45 -17.45 7.75
CA ARG A 166 12.61 -16.55 7.90
C ARG A 166 13.52 -16.93 9.07
N HIS A 167 12.97 -17.47 10.15
CA HIS A 167 13.77 -17.94 11.29
C HIS A 167 14.63 -19.17 10.93
N ARG A 168 14.13 -20.08 10.07
CA ARG A 168 14.92 -21.25 9.61
C ARG A 168 16.09 -20.83 8.74
N GLU A 169 15.92 -19.82 7.91
CA GLU A 169 17.00 -19.27 7.08
C GLU A 169 18.11 -18.66 7.96
N ILE A 170 17.74 -17.84 8.95
CA ILE A 170 18.69 -17.29 9.93
C ILE A 170 19.40 -18.40 10.72
N LEU A 171 18.66 -19.41 11.19
CA LEU A 171 19.24 -20.55 11.92
C LEU A 171 20.16 -21.40 11.04
N SER A 172 19.87 -21.53 9.74
CA SER A 172 20.73 -22.25 8.80
C SER A 172 22.06 -21.52 8.53
N LEU A 173 22.06 -20.18 8.60
CA LEU A 173 23.27 -19.36 8.49
C LEU A 173 24.09 -19.35 9.78
N LEU A 174 23.47 -19.63 10.93
CA LEU A 174 24.12 -19.74 12.24
C LEU A 174 24.54 -21.18 12.60
N GLY A 175 24.08 -22.16 11.84
CA GLY A 175 24.32 -23.59 12.06
C GLY A 175 25.29 -24.23 11.04
N GLY A 176 26.05 -23.41 10.32
CA GLY A 176 27.20 -23.83 9.51
C GLY A 176 28.49 -23.81 10.30
#